data_AF-A0A3D3B795-F1
#
_entry.id   AF-A0A3D3B795-F1
#
_cell.length_a   1.000
_cell.length_b   1.000
_cell.length_c   1.000
_cell.angle_alpha   90.00
_cell.angle_beta   90.00
_cell.angle_gamma   90.00
#
_symmetry.space_group_name_H-M   'P 1'
#
loop_
_entity.id
_entity.type
_entity.pdbx_description
1 polymer ?
#
loop_
_entity_poly.entity_id
_entity_poly.type
_entity_poly.pdbx_seq_one_letter_code
_entity_poly.pdbx_strand_id
1 'polypeptide(L)'
;LGLVLSEIGEKGGVEVSEDEMQRALFAQLQQFPGQEKQILDFFRNTPGASASLRAPIFEEKVIDKLLAEIDVTDKKVSKEELLADDEAEEGDKPAKKAAPKKKAAAKADDAADGEDAAPKKKAAPKKKASEGDAE
;
A
#
# COMPACT_ATOMS: atom_id res chain seq x y z
N LEU A 1 -0.69 -8.29 17.95
CA LEU A 1 0.35 -8.09 16.91
C LEU A 1 1.39 -7.06 17.36
N GLY A 2 0.99 -5.82 17.68
CA GLY A 2 1.92 -4.75 18.07
C GLY A 2 2.94 -5.13 19.16
N LEU A 3 2.50 -5.80 20.24
CA LEU A 3 3.41 -6.27 21.30
C LEU A 3 4.54 -7.18 20.80
N VAL A 4 4.25 -8.05 19.83
CA VAL A 4 5.24 -8.97 19.26
C VAL A 4 6.25 -8.21 18.41
N LEU A 5 5.78 -7.24 17.61
CA LEU A 5 6.65 -6.40 16.79
C LEU A 5 7.56 -5.52 17.68
N SER A 6 7.05 -5.01 18.81
CA SER A 6 7.85 -4.30 19.80
C SER A 6 9.01 -5.15 20.34
N GLU A 7 8.73 -6.36 20.81
CA GLU A 7 9.75 -7.28 21.34
C GLU A 7 10.81 -7.66 20.29
N ILE A 8 10.37 -7.92 19.05
CA ILE A 8 11.28 -8.25 17.93
C ILE A 8 12.16 -7.05 17.58
N GLY A 9 11.57 -5.87 17.47
CA GLY A 9 12.30 -4.64 17.15
C GLY A 9 13.29 -4.24 18.24
N GLU A 10 12.90 -4.36 19.52
CA GLU A 10 13.79 -4.11 20.65
C GLU A 10 14.99 -5.06 20.64
N LYS A 11 14.76 -6.38 20.50
CA LYS A 11 15.85 -7.35 20.34
C LYS A 11 16.69 -7.12 19.09
N GLY A 12 16.05 -6.60 18.05
CA GLY A 12 16.67 -6.23 16.79
C GLY A 12 17.45 -4.92 16.82
N GLY A 13 17.40 -4.15 17.91
CA GLY A 13 18.04 -2.84 18.01
C GLY A 13 17.47 -1.82 17.01
N VAL A 14 16.18 -1.95 16.66
CA VAL A 14 15.51 -0.99 15.77
C VAL A 14 15.27 0.29 16.57
N GLU A 15 15.69 1.43 16.02
CA GLU A 15 15.49 2.74 16.63
C GLU A 15 14.84 3.68 15.62
N VAL A 16 13.97 4.57 16.11
CA VAL A 16 13.39 5.64 15.31
C VAL A 16 14.19 6.91 15.55
N SER A 17 14.75 7.45 14.48
CA SER A 17 15.54 8.68 14.50
C SER A 17 14.67 9.93 14.65
N GLU A 18 15.28 11.01 15.14
CA GLU A 18 14.60 12.30 15.26
C GLU A 18 14.18 12.86 13.89
N ASP A 19 14.95 12.62 12.83
CA ASP A 19 14.60 13.04 11.48
C ASP A 19 13.32 12.36 10.97
N GLU A 20 13.13 11.08 11.26
CA GLU A 20 11.91 10.33 10.92
C GLU A 20 10.71 10.87 11.71
N MET A 21 10.91 11.19 12.99
CA MET A 21 9.89 11.82 13.84
C MET A 21 9.47 13.19 13.28
N GLN A 22 10.42 14.01 12.86
CA GLN A 22 10.15 15.33 12.27
C GLN A 22 9.42 15.21 10.93
N ARG A 23 9.80 14.25 10.09
CA ARG A 23 9.09 13.98 8.82
C ARG A 23 7.65 13.53 9.05
N ALA A 24 7.43 12.63 10.01
CA ALA A 24 6.10 12.15 10.36
C ALA A 24 5.23 13.29 10.94
N LEU A 25 5.81 14.15 11.78
CA LEU A 25 5.12 15.34 12.27
C LEU A 25 4.73 16.27 11.12
N PHE A 26 5.63 16.53 10.17
CA PHE A 26 5.32 17.38 9.02
C PHE A 26 4.23 16.78 8.12
N ALA A 27 4.29 15.46 7.88
CA ALA A 27 3.25 14.74 7.15
C ALA A 27 1.88 14.86 7.87
N GLN A 28 1.86 14.77 9.20
CA GLN A 28 0.66 15.00 9.98
C GLN A 28 0.13 16.42 9.79
N LEU A 29 0.98 17.44 9.87
CA LEU A 29 0.54 18.84 9.68
C LEU A 29 -0.09 19.08 8.30
N GLN A 30 0.46 18.46 7.24
CA GLN A 30 -0.08 18.58 5.89
C GLN A 30 -1.51 18.01 5.75
N GLN A 31 -1.89 17.04 6.58
CA GLN A 31 -3.24 16.47 6.55
C GLN A 31 -4.29 17.39 7.20
N PHE A 32 -3.88 18.37 7.99
CA PHE A 32 -4.77 19.23 8.78
C PHE A 32 -4.49 20.72 8.56
N PRO A 33 -4.78 21.25 7.36
CA PRO A 33 -4.56 22.66 7.05
C PRO A 33 -5.40 23.57 7.96
N GLY A 34 -4.78 24.63 8.49
CA GLY A 34 -5.41 25.60 9.40
C GLY A 34 -5.45 25.18 10.88
N GLN A 35 -4.98 23.98 11.22
CA GLN A 35 -4.89 23.48 12.60
C GLN A 35 -3.44 23.16 13.01
N GLU A 36 -2.46 23.59 12.24
CA GLU A 36 -1.04 23.23 12.39
C GLU A 36 -0.52 23.61 13.78
N LYS A 37 -0.89 24.81 14.26
CA LYS A 37 -0.49 25.28 15.59
C LYS A 37 -1.02 24.37 16.71
N GLN A 38 -2.29 23.94 16.62
CA GLN A 38 -2.90 23.08 17.63
C GLN A 38 -2.24 21.70 17.65
N ILE A 39 -1.86 21.18 16.49
CA ILE A 39 -1.16 19.89 16.37
C ILE A 39 0.26 19.99 16.94
N LEU A 40 1.00 21.04 16.61
CA LEU A 40 2.32 21.29 17.20
C LEU A 40 2.25 21.42 18.71
N ASP A 41 1.27 22.18 19.22
CA ASP A 41 1.05 22.34 20.66
C ASP A 41 0.67 21.01 21.31
N PHE A 42 -0.15 20.18 20.65
CA PHE A 42 -0.50 18.84 21.12
C PHE A 42 0.72 17.96 21.30
N PHE A 43 1.58 17.83 20.28
CA PHE A 43 2.78 16.98 20.36
C PHE A 43 3.85 17.52 21.31
N ARG A 44 3.90 18.83 21.53
CA ARG A 44 4.83 19.46 22.49
C ARG A 44 4.38 19.32 23.94
N ASN A 45 3.09 19.53 24.19
CA ASN A 45 2.57 19.68 25.55
C ASN A 45 1.93 18.40 26.10
N THR A 46 1.64 17.41 25.25
CA THR A 46 1.03 16.15 25.67
C THR A 46 2.12 15.08 25.83
N PRO A 47 2.41 14.64 27.06
CA PRO A 47 3.34 13.54 27.28
C PRO A 47 2.91 12.30 26.51
N GLY A 48 3.85 11.66 25.80
CA GLY A 48 3.58 10.45 25.04
C GLY A 48 2.86 10.65 23.70
N ALA A 49 2.41 11.86 23.34
CA ALA A 49 1.84 12.10 22.03
C ALA A 49 2.83 11.77 20.90
N SER A 50 4.11 12.06 21.08
CA SER A 50 5.14 11.65 20.11
C SER A 50 5.22 10.13 19.92
N ALA A 51 4.81 9.32 20.90
CA ALA A 51 4.78 7.86 20.73
C ALA A 51 3.78 7.43 19.64
N SER A 52 2.70 8.20 19.40
CA SER A 52 1.74 7.89 18.33
C SER A 52 2.33 8.10 16.94
N LEU A 53 3.32 8.97 16.79
CA LEU A 53 4.08 9.12 15.53
C LEU A 53 5.18 8.05 15.44
N ARG A 54 5.80 7.70 16.58
CA ARG A 54 6.89 6.73 16.62
C ARG A 54 6.44 5.30 16.31
N ALA A 55 5.30 4.87 16.86
CA ALA A 55 4.88 3.48 16.76
C ALA A 55 4.70 3.00 15.31
N PRO A 56 4.00 3.73 14.41
CA PRO A 56 3.90 3.32 13.01
C PRO A 56 5.26 3.23 12.30
N ILE A 57 6.13 4.23 12.52
CA ILE A 57 7.48 4.24 11.91
C ILE A 57 8.30 3.03 12.40
N PHE A 58 8.21 2.73 13.70
CA PHE A 58 8.92 1.60 14.27
C PHE A 58 8.42 0.28 13.70
N GLU A 59 7.10 0.10 13.61
CA GLU A 59 6.50 -1.10 13.03
C GLU A 59 6.95 -1.35 11.60
N GLU A 60 6.93 -0.30 10.75
CA GLU A 60 7.43 -0.39 9.36
C GLU A 60 8.90 -0.83 9.32
N LYS A 61 9.77 -0.22 10.14
CA LYS A 61 11.19 -0.57 10.19
C LYS A 61 11.44 -1.99 10.67
N VAL A 62 10.65 -2.48 11.63
CA VAL A 62 10.73 -3.86 12.09
C VAL A 62 10.32 -4.82 10.98
N ILE A 63 9.26 -4.50 10.23
CA ILE A 63 8.82 -5.31 9.10
C ILE A 63 9.88 -5.34 8.00
N ASP A 64 10.46 -4.19 7.65
CA ASP A 64 11.54 -4.11 6.65
C ASP A 64 12.74 -4.95 7.04
N LYS A 65 13.14 -4.89 8.32
CA LYS A 65 14.22 -5.73 8.84
C LYS A 65 13.86 -7.21 8.76
N LEU A 66 12.64 -7.58 9.14
CA LEU A 66 12.17 -8.95 9.09
C LEU A 66 12.19 -9.48 7.65
N LEU A 67 11.70 -8.70 6.68
CA LEU A 67 11.72 -9.06 5.26
C LEU A 67 13.13 -9.26 4.72
N ALA A 68 14.14 -8.58 5.27
CA ALA A 68 15.54 -8.78 4.91
C ALA A 68 16.15 -10.07 5.48
N GLU A 69 15.56 -10.65 6.53
CA GLU A 69 16.09 -11.82 7.24
C GLU A 69 15.32 -13.12 6.94
N ILE A 70 14.05 -13.03 6.55
CA ILE A 70 13.20 -14.20 6.26
C ILE A 70 13.34 -14.68 4.82
N ASP A 71 13.01 -15.96 4.60
CA ASP A 71 12.85 -16.52 3.27
C ASP A 71 11.50 -16.11 2.68
N VAL A 72 11.52 -15.52 1.48
CA VAL A 72 10.33 -15.01 0.78
C VAL A 72 10.04 -15.90 -0.42
N THR A 73 8.91 -16.60 -0.37
CA THR A 73 8.46 -17.49 -1.45
C THR A 73 7.34 -16.86 -2.26
N ASP A 74 7.50 -16.79 -3.58
CA ASP A 74 6.46 -16.31 -4.48
C ASP A 74 5.44 -17.40 -4.82
N LYS A 75 4.15 -17.12 -4.60
CA LYS A 75 3.03 -17.96 -5.06
C LYS A 75 2.25 -17.23 -6.14
N LYS A 76 2.15 -17.83 -7.33
CA LYS A 76 1.31 -17.30 -8.42
C LYS A 76 -0.14 -17.74 -8.21
N VAL A 77 -1.03 -16.77 -8.02
CA VAL A 77 -2.48 -16.98 -7.82
C VAL A 77 -3.29 -16.29 -8.92
N SER A 78 -4.52 -16.74 -9.16
CA SER A 78 -5.46 -16.01 -10.05
C SER A 78 -6.16 -14.88 -9.30
N LYS A 79 -6.81 -13.96 -10.02
CA LYS A 79 -7.58 -12.86 -9.41
C LYS A 79 -8.72 -13.38 -8.55
N GLU A 80 -9.38 -14.43 -9.01
CA GLU A 80 -10.50 -15.08 -8.33
C GLU A 80 -10.05 -15.75 -7.03
N GLU A 81 -8.88 -16.40 -7.02
CA GLU A 81 -8.27 -16.99 -5.82
C GLU A 81 -7.87 -15.90 -4.81
N LEU A 82 -7.26 -14.80 -5.25
CA LEU A 82 -6.82 -13.70 -4.38
C LEU A 82 -7.99 -12.97 -3.67
N LEU A 83 -9.18 -12.99 -4.27
CA LEU A 83 -10.38 -12.35 -3.73
C LEU A 83 -11.33 -13.33 -3.03
N ALA A 84 -10.98 -14.62 -2.97
CA ALA A 84 -11.76 -15.59 -2.23
C ALA A 84 -11.62 -15.33 -0.72
N ASP A 85 -12.70 -15.46 0.05
CA ASP A 85 -12.63 -15.34 1.51
C ASP A 85 -11.82 -16.51 2.08
N ASP A 86 -10.81 -16.20 2.90
CA ASP A 86 -9.90 -17.18 3.53
C ASP A 86 -10.63 -18.22 4.42
N GLU A 87 -11.90 -17.98 4.81
CA GLU A 87 -12.74 -18.96 5.53
C GLU A 87 -13.12 -20.18 4.67
N ALA A 88 -12.92 -20.15 3.35
CA ALA A 88 -13.24 -21.27 2.46
C ALA A 88 -12.13 -22.35 2.38
N GLU A 89 -10.93 -22.11 2.94
CA GLU A 89 -9.72 -22.93 2.73
C GLU A 89 -9.22 -23.66 4.01
N GLU A 90 -10.05 -23.88 5.04
CA GLU A 90 -9.74 -24.93 6.04
C GLU A 90 -10.38 -26.26 5.63
N GLY A 91 -9.66 -27.05 4.84
CA GLY A 91 -10.17 -28.33 4.33
C GLY A 91 -9.11 -29.26 3.76
N ASP A 92 -8.08 -29.60 4.55
CA ASP A 92 -7.22 -30.76 4.26
C ASP A 92 -8.10 -32.03 4.19
N LYS A 93 -8.39 -32.52 2.98
CA LYS A 93 -8.96 -33.84 2.74
C LYS A 93 -8.11 -34.60 1.72
N PRO A 94 -7.68 -35.83 2.05
CA PRO A 94 -6.74 -36.59 1.25
C PRO A 94 -7.39 -37.14 -0.02
N ALA A 95 -6.56 -37.26 -1.05
CA ALA A 95 -6.85 -37.73 -2.39
C ALA A 95 -7.74 -38.98 -2.46
N LYS A 96 -8.77 -38.94 -3.33
CA LYS A 96 -9.44 -40.14 -3.84
C LYS A 96 -9.45 -40.17 -5.38
N LYS A 97 -8.68 -41.13 -5.86
CA LYS A 97 -8.52 -41.73 -7.19
C LYS A 97 -9.56 -41.44 -8.29
N ALA A 98 -8.99 -41.26 -9.49
CA ALA A 98 -9.59 -41.16 -10.81
C ALA A 98 -10.56 -42.29 -11.21
N ALA A 99 -11.50 -41.95 -12.11
CA ALA A 99 -11.67 -42.64 -13.40
C ALA A 99 -12.60 -41.84 -14.36
N PRO A 100 -12.47 -42.00 -15.70
CA PRO A 100 -12.83 -41.00 -16.72
C PRO A 100 -14.13 -41.34 -17.48
N LYS A 101 -14.70 -40.38 -18.24
CA LYS A 101 -15.27 -40.64 -19.59
C LYS A 101 -15.79 -39.39 -20.35
N LYS A 102 -15.26 -39.30 -21.58
CA LYS A 102 -15.87 -38.93 -22.88
C LYS A 102 -16.29 -37.48 -23.20
N LYS A 103 -15.53 -36.94 -24.16
CA LYS A 103 -15.89 -36.07 -25.30
C LYS A 103 -17.38 -36.00 -25.65
N ALA A 104 -17.89 -34.77 -25.82
CA ALA A 104 -18.63 -34.36 -27.01
C ALA A 104 -18.42 -32.85 -27.26
N ALA A 105 -18.25 -32.50 -28.52
CA ALA A 105 -17.90 -31.19 -29.05
C ALA A 105 -19.13 -30.33 -29.41
N ALA A 106 -18.85 -29.11 -29.92
CA ALA A 106 -19.71 -28.04 -30.46
C ALA A 106 -19.94 -26.90 -29.44
N LYS A 107 -19.77 -25.61 -29.74
CA LYS A 107 -19.55 -24.76 -30.93
C LYS A 107 -19.12 -23.39 -30.33
N ALA A 108 -18.01 -22.74 -30.70
CA ALA A 108 -17.84 -21.76 -31.79
C ALA A 108 -19.04 -20.81 -32.04
N ASP A 109 -18.73 -19.54 -32.29
CA ASP A 109 -19.58 -18.32 -32.36
C ASP A 109 -19.71 -17.66 -30.97
N ASP A 110 -19.32 -16.41 -30.69
CA ASP A 110 -19.15 -15.23 -31.52
C ASP A 110 -18.32 -14.19 -30.72
N ALA A 111 -17.27 -13.61 -31.31
CA ALA A 111 -16.56 -12.45 -30.77
C ALA A 111 -15.88 -11.69 -31.90
N ALA A 112 -16.65 -10.81 -32.56
CA ALA A 112 -16.12 -9.73 -33.37
C ALA A 112 -17.02 -8.51 -33.19
N ASP A 113 -16.72 -7.66 -32.19
CA ASP A 113 -17.01 -6.23 -32.28
C ASP A 113 -16.19 -5.44 -31.25
N GLY A 114 -15.60 -4.32 -31.67
CA GLY A 114 -15.19 -3.25 -30.76
C GLY A 114 -13.70 -2.92 -30.69
N GLU A 115 -13.02 -2.78 -31.82
CA GLU A 115 -11.90 -1.82 -31.93
C GLU A 115 -12.48 -0.42 -32.17
N ASP A 116 -11.76 0.59 -31.69
CA ASP A 116 -11.96 2.04 -31.86
C ASP A 116 -12.78 2.78 -30.80
N ALA A 117 -12.06 3.46 -29.90
CA ALA A 117 -12.13 4.93 -29.81
C ALA A 117 -11.32 5.45 -28.59
N ALA A 118 -10.03 5.70 -28.81
CA ALA A 118 -9.43 6.88 -28.18
C ALA A 118 -10.14 8.09 -28.80
N PRO A 119 -10.47 9.16 -28.03
CA PRO A 119 -9.57 10.31 -28.12
C PRO A 119 -9.59 11.33 -26.96
N LYS A 120 -8.55 12.19 -27.00
CA LYS A 120 -8.45 13.60 -26.55
C LYS A 120 -7.86 13.88 -25.17
N LYS A 121 -6.53 13.94 -25.15
CA LYS A 121 -5.76 14.97 -24.41
C LYS A 121 -6.32 16.36 -24.73
N LYS A 122 -6.87 17.05 -23.73
CA LYS A 122 -6.98 18.51 -23.70
C LYS A 122 -5.76 19.05 -22.95
N ALA A 123 -4.82 19.65 -23.68
CA ALA A 123 -3.81 20.54 -23.10
C ALA A 123 -4.13 21.97 -23.55
N ALA A 124 -4.40 22.82 -22.56
CA ALA A 124 -4.67 24.23 -22.70
C ALA A 124 -3.41 25.02 -23.12
N PRO A 125 -3.57 26.18 -23.78
CA PRO A 125 -2.46 26.98 -24.27
C PRO A 125 -1.89 27.88 -23.17
N LYS A 126 -0.56 28.11 -23.13
CA LYS A 126 0.01 29.36 -22.61
C LYS A 126 1.52 29.53 -22.89
N LYS A 127 1.84 30.75 -23.34
CA LYS A 127 3.13 31.50 -23.34
C LYS A 127 4.14 31.12 -24.44
N LYS A 128 4.72 32.04 -25.22
CA LYS A 128 5.41 33.32 -24.89
C LYS A 128 5.60 34.26 -26.12
N ALA A 129 6.02 35.51 -25.85
CA ALA A 129 6.43 36.67 -26.70
C ALA A 129 5.28 37.65 -27.02
N SER A 130 5.35 38.99 -26.84
CA SER A 130 6.40 40.04 -26.82
C SER A 130 6.14 41.05 -25.66
N GLU A 131 7.13 41.71 -25.01
CA GLU A 131 7.89 42.94 -25.37
C GLU A 131 7.07 44.26 -25.49
N GLY A 132 7.56 45.33 -24.83
CA GLY A 132 7.07 46.74 -24.81
C GLY A 132 6.09 47.04 -23.66
N ASP A 133 6.08 48.15 -22.92
CA ASP A 133 6.61 49.53 -23.04
C ASP A 133 6.42 50.16 -21.62
N ALA A 134 7.41 50.81 -21.01
CA ALA A 134 7.54 52.28 -20.84
C ALA A 134 6.38 53.00 -20.10
N GLU A 135 6.82 53.86 -19.16
CA GLU A 135 6.13 54.88 -18.36
C GLU A 135 5.42 54.46 -17.04
#